data_AF-A0A3S0PKY1-F1
#
_entry.id   AF-A0A3S0PKY1-F1
#
_cell.length_a   1.000
_cell.length_b   1.000
_cell.length_c   1.000
_cell.angle_alpha   90.00
_cell.angle_beta   90.00
_cell.angle_gamma   90.00
#
_symmetry.space_group_name_H-M   'P 1'
#
loop_
_entity.id
_entity.type
_entity.pdbx_description
1 polymer ?
#
loop_
_entity_poly.entity_id
_entity_poly.type
_entity_poly.pdbx_seq_one_letter_code
_entity_poly.pdbx_strand_id
1 'polypeptide(L)'
;MKFIFSGILASLAFGSVGAEQVTTKDLYEKFNMRTIYSSYGQRLKYYCESYPNEFFSIEGASFVSDSRLELVSGEDVWVFTISEPNIISVGNQITSGTYNSVSTYELYFDYKAQDWKAKETYIDIPKDCEHYKSNS
;
A
#
# COMPACT_ATOMS: atom_id res chain seq x y z
N MET A 1 -14.55 40.80 -52.36
CA MET A 1 -14.62 40.48 -50.91
C MET A 1 -15.01 39.02 -50.76
N LYS A 2 -14.10 38.16 -50.26
CA LYS A 2 -14.36 36.82 -49.72
C LYS A 2 -13.01 36.24 -49.27
N PHE A 3 -12.70 36.36 -47.98
CA PHE A 3 -11.63 35.59 -47.35
C PHE A 3 -12.29 34.38 -46.69
N ILE A 4 -11.93 33.18 -47.14
CA ILE A 4 -12.38 31.93 -46.54
C ILE A 4 -11.33 31.58 -45.48
N PHE A 5 -11.68 31.76 -44.20
CA PHE A 5 -10.88 31.27 -43.09
C PHE A 5 -11.16 29.77 -42.91
N SER A 6 -10.17 28.94 -43.22
CA SER A 6 -10.18 27.51 -42.92
C SER A 6 -9.75 27.33 -41.46
N GLY A 7 -10.70 27.04 -40.58
CA GLY A 7 -10.44 26.75 -39.17
C GLY A 7 -10.06 25.28 -38.99
N ILE A 8 -8.80 25.02 -38.65
CA ILE A 8 -8.35 23.69 -38.22
C ILE A 8 -8.83 23.51 -36.77
N LEU A 9 -9.81 22.63 -36.58
CA LEU A 9 -10.26 22.21 -35.26
C LEU A 9 -9.22 21.20 -34.73
N ALA A 10 -8.31 21.65 -33.86
CA ALA A 10 -7.39 20.76 -33.17
C ALA A 10 -8.14 20.05 -32.03
N SER A 11 -8.49 18.79 -32.25
CA SER A 11 -9.05 17.90 -31.23
C SER A 11 -7.96 17.57 -30.21
N LEU A 12 -7.99 18.24 -29.05
CA LEU A 12 -7.21 17.81 -27.89
C LEU A 12 -7.85 16.51 -27.35
N ALA A 13 -7.27 15.37 -27.72
CA ALA A 13 -7.56 14.11 -27.06
C ALA A 13 -6.96 14.19 -25.65
N PHE A 14 -7.79 14.50 -24.66
CA PHE A 14 -7.47 14.22 -23.27
C PHE A 14 -7.47 12.70 -23.13
N GLY A 15 -6.28 12.10 -23.21
CA GLY A 15 -6.11 10.73 -22.76
C GLY A 15 -6.59 10.67 -21.32
N SER A 16 -7.61 9.86 -21.05
CA SER A 16 -7.98 9.53 -19.68
C SER A 16 -6.77 8.87 -19.05
N VAL A 17 -6.02 9.60 -18.23
CA VAL A 17 -5.13 8.98 -17.25
C VAL A 17 -6.07 8.18 -16.37
N GLY A 18 -6.20 6.88 -16.66
CA GLY A 18 -6.93 5.97 -15.80
C GLY A 18 -6.36 6.13 -14.40
N ALA A 19 -7.22 6.36 -13.41
CA ALA A 19 -6.77 6.43 -12.03
C ALA A 19 -5.98 5.15 -11.73
N GLU A 20 -4.72 5.29 -11.33
CA GLU A 20 -3.90 4.15 -10.93
C GLU A 20 -4.67 3.37 -9.86
N GLN A 21 -4.72 2.05 -10.02
CA GLN A 21 -5.44 1.16 -9.10
C GLN A 21 -4.45 0.26 -8.39
N VAL A 22 -4.54 0.21 -7.06
CA VAL A 22 -3.68 -0.63 -6.24
C VAL A 22 -3.88 -2.11 -6.57
N THR A 23 -2.79 -2.86 -6.65
CA THR A 23 -2.77 -4.32 -6.79
C THR A 23 -2.21 -4.99 -5.53
N THR A 24 -2.43 -6.30 -5.35
CA THR A 24 -1.77 -7.04 -4.24
C THR A 24 -0.25 -7.00 -4.33
N LYS A 25 0.31 -6.92 -5.53
CA LYS A 25 1.76 -6.69 -5.72
C LYS A 25 2.19 -5.32 -5.21
N ASP A 26 1.44 -4.27 -5.53
CA ASP A 26 1.72 -2.93 -5.00
C ASP A 26 1.58 -2.89 -3.48
N LEU A 27 0.62 -3.64 -2.91
CA LEU A 27 0.51 -3.77 -1.46
C LEU A 27 1.75 -4.40 -0.85
N TYR A 28 2.35 -5.41 -1.47
CA TYR A 28 3.56 -6.03 -0.96
C TYR A 28 4.80 -5.13 -1.13
N GLU A 29 4.96 -4.49 -2.28
CA GLU A 29 6.20 -3.82 -2.68
C GLU A 29 6.24 -2.32 -2.42
N LYS A 30 5.08 -1.65 -2.36
CA LYS A 30 4.98 -0.19 -2.43
C LYS A 30 4.00 0.41 -1.43
N PHE A 31 3.30 -0.38 -0.64
CA PHE A 31 2.40 0.18 0.37
C PHE A 31 3.17 0.64 1.60
N ASN A 32 3.10 1.94 1.88
CA ASN A 32 3.79 2.54 3.00
C ASN A 32 2.99 2.32 4.30
N MET A 33 3.37 1.29 5.05
CA MET A 33 2.71 0.89 6.29
C MET A 33 2.81 1.95 7.40
N ARG A 34 3.64 2.98 7.25
CA ARG A 34 3.71 4.12 8.21
C ARG A 34 2.49 5.04 8.13
N THR A 35 1.59 4.78 7.19
CA THR A 35 0.40 5.60 6.96
C THR A 35 -0.88 5.03 7.56
N ILE A 36 -0.79 3.91 8.28
CA ILE A 36 -1.92 3.22 8.91
C ILE A 36 -1.77 3.08 10.43
N TYR A 37 -2.90 2.97 11.12
CA TYR A 37 -2.94 2.65 12.55
C TYR A 37 -3.21 1.17 12.77
N SER A 38 -2.14 0.39 12.76
CA SER A 38 -2.17 -1.04 13.05
C SER A 38 -1.08 -1.39 14.05
N SER A 39 -1.15 -2.57 14.69
CA SER A 39 -0.09 -3.08 15.57
C SER A 39 1.29 -3.02 14.92
N TYR A 40 1.38 -3.32 13.62
CA TYR A 40 2.62 -3.22 12.85
C TYR A 40 2.98 -1.79 12.50
N GLY A 41 2.00 -0.96 12.12
CA GLY A 41 2.24 0.49 12.00
C GLY A 41 2.86 1.07 13.27
N GLN A 42 2.43 0.62 14.45
CA GLN A 42 3.07 0.99 15.72
C GLN A 42 4.49 0.42 15.87
N ARG A 43 4.78 -0.79 15.39
CA ARG A 43 6.15 -1.36 15.37
C ARG A 43 7.10 -0.52 14.52
N LEU A 44 6.62 0.18 13.50
CA LEU A 44 7.43 1.07 12.65
C LEU A 44 7.98 2.30 13.37
N LYS A 45 7.54 2.57 14.60
CA LYS A 45 8.17 3.56 15.48
C LYS A 45 9.59 3.19 15.92
N TYR A 46 10.00 1.95 15.68
CA TYR A 46 11.33 1.45 16.04
C TYR A 46 12.19 1.10 14.81
N TYR A 47 11.56 0.65 13.72
CA TYR A 47 12.27 0.18 12.53
C TYR A 47 12.50 1.28 11.50
N CYS A 48 13.46 1.10 10.59
CA CYS A 48 13.73 2.02 9.48
C CYS A 48 12.86 1.73 8.24
N GLU A 49 12.48 0.48 8.09
CA GLU A 49 11.70 -0.07 6.98
C GLU A 49 10.26 0.47 7.00
N SER A 50 9.60 0.48 5.85
CA SER A 50 8.28 1.07 5.64
C SER A 50 7.33 0.18 4.83
N TYR A 51 7.85 -0.78 4.08
CA TYR A 51 7.11 -1.59 3.11
C TYR A 51 7.03 -3.06 3.55
N PRO A 52 5.93 -3.78 3.25
CA PRO A 52 5.77 -5.15 3.74
C PRO A 52 6.87 -6.11 3.30
N ASN A 53 7.37 -6.00 2.06
CA ASN A 53 8.46 -6.84 1.55
C ASN A 53 9.80 -6.69 2.29
N GLU A 54 9.99 -5.62 3.06
CA GLU A 54 11.17 -5.44 3.91
C GLU A 54 11.09 -6.25 5.21
N PHE A 55 9.90 -6.74 5.54
CA PHE A 55 9.62 -7.47 6.78
C PHE A 55 9.19 -8.92 6.58
N PHE A 56 8.47 -9.18 5.49
CA PHE A 56 7.98 -10.49 5.11
C PHE A 56 8.73 -10.94 3.86
N SER A 57 9.45 -12.05 3.98
CA SER A 57 10.08 -12.69 2.82
C SER A 57 9.01 -13.10 1.81
N ILE A 58 9.41 -13.28 0.56
CA ILE A 58 8.49 -13.75 -0.49
C ILE A 58 7.90 -15.13 -0.16
N GLU A 59 8.62 -15.96 0.59
CA GLU A 59 8.15 -17.26 1.08
C GLU A 59 7.05 -17.13 2.13
N GLY A 60 7.09 -16.04 2.90
CA GLY A 60 6.02 -15.64 3.82
C GLY A 60 4.87 -14.89 3.15
N ALA A 61 4.93 -14.63 1.84
CA ALA A 61 3.90 -13.90 1.10
C ALA A 61 3.06 -14.84 0.22
N SER A 62 1.75 -14.83 0.44
CA SER A 62 0.77 -15.60 -0.32
C SER A 62 -0.19 -14.66 -1.05
N PHE A 63 -0.06 -14.58 -2.37
CA PHE A 63 -0.97 -13.83 -3.25
C PHE A 63 -2.20 -14.69 -3.56
N VAL A 64 -3.10 -14.78 -2.58
CA VAL A 64 -4.28 -15.66 -2.62
C VAL A 64 -5.20 -15.35 -3.82
N SER A 65 -5.34 -14.06 -4.17
CA SER A 65 -6.05 -13.61 -5.37
C SER A 65 -5.57 -12.21 -5.79
N ASP A 66 -6.11 -11.68 -6.89
CA ASP A 66 -5.87 -10.30 -7.33
C ASP A 66 -6.27 -9.25 -6.27
N SER A 67 -7.16 -9.62 -5.34
CA SER A 67 -7.67 -8.75 -4.29
C SER A 67 -7.25 -9.15 -2.88
N ARG A 68 -6.49 -10.25 -2.70
CA ARG A 68 -6.12 -10.75 -1.37
C ARG A 68 -4.66 -11.15 -1.29
N LEU A 69 -3.94 -10.56 -0.33
CA LEU A 69 -2.57 -10.86 0.03
C LEU A 69 -2.51 -11.28 1.50
N GLU A 70 -1.85 -12.39 1.78
CA GLU A 70 -1.57 -12.85 3.14
C GLU A 70 -0.06 -12.84 3.36
N LEU A 71 0.39 -12.23 4.45
CA LEU A 71 1.79 -12.21 4.86
C LEU A 71 1.93 -12.87 6.22
N VAL A 72 2.84 -13.82 6.33
CA VAL A 72 3.04 -14.66 7.51
C VAL A 72 4.48 -14.53 8.00
N SER A 73 4.64 -14.19 9.26
CA SER A 73 5.93 -14.19 9.96
C SER A 73 5.77 -14.87 11.32
N GLY A 74 6.12 -16.16 11.39
CA GLY A 74 5.87 -16.98 12.58
C GLY A 74 4.37 -17.05 12.89
N GLU A 75 3.97 -16.50 14.03
CA GLU A 75 2.57 -16.47 14.48
C GLU A 75 1.83 -15.17 14.07
N ASP A 76 2.55 -14.18 13.52
CA ASP A 76 2.01 -12.90 13.09
C ASP A 76 1.52 -12.98 11.64
N VAL A 77 0.20 -12.89 11.46
CA VAL A 77 -0.47 -13.01 10.16
C VAL A 77 -1.13 -11.69 9.80
N TRP A 78 -0.80 -11.20 8.61
CA TRP A 78 -1.31 -9.98 8.01
C TRP A 78 -2.15 -10.34 6.79
N VAL A 79 -3.37 -9.83 6.74
CA VAL A 79 -4.29 -10.10 5.63
C VAL A 79 -4.70 -8.77 5.02
N PHE A 80 -4.29 -8.53 3.80
CA PHE A 80 -4.74 -7.39 3.01
C PHE A 80 -5.84 -7.83 2.06
N THR A 81 -6.93 -7.07 2.02
CA THR A 81 -8.04 -7.29 1.07
C THR A 81 -8.39 -5.99 0.37
N ILE A 82 -8.30 -5.95 -0.95
CA ILE A 82 -8.78 -4.85 -1.78
C ILE A 82 -10.29 -5.04 -1.95
N SER A 83 -11.09 -4.25 -1.25
CA SER A 83 -12.56 -4.37 -1.27
C SER A 83 -13.19 -3.57 -2.40
N GLU A 84 -12.60 -2.43 -2.73
CA GLU A 84 -13.02 -1.52 -3.79
C GLU A 84 -11.76 -0.87 -4.41
N PRO A 85 -11.86 -0.18 -5.56
CA PRO A 85 -10.72 0.54 -6.12
C PRO A 85 -10.07 1.46 -5.08
N ASN A 86 -8.80 1.19 -4.77
CA ASN A 86 -7.98 1.92 -3.81
C ASN A 86 -8.54 1.94 -2.36
N ILE A 87 -9.42 1.01 -2.00
CA ILE A 87 -9.85 0.79 -0.62
C ILE A 87 -9.39 -0.59 -0.19
N ILE A 88 -8.65 -0.64 0.91
CA ILE A 88 -8.14 -1.88 1.47
C ILE A 88 -8.62 -2.11 2.90
N SER A 89 -8.83 -3.36 3.26
CA SER A 89 -8.89 -3.79 4.66
C SER A 89 -7.59 -4.50 5.03
N VAL A 90 -7.01 -4.12 6.17
CA VAL A 90 -5.82 -4.76 6.74
C VAL A 90 -6.22 -5.44 8.04
N GLY A 91 -6.16 -6.76 8.02
CA GLY A 91 -6.30 -7.64 9.17
C GLY A 91 -4.93 -7.96 9.76
N ASN A 92 -4.85 -8.01 11.09
CA ASN A 92 -3.71 -8.58 11.81
C ASN A 92 -4.18 -9.54 12.89
N GLN A 93 -3.60 -10.73 12.91
CA GLN A 93 -3.88 -11.80 13.85
C GLN A 93 -2.58 -12.39 14.40
N ILE A 94 -2.57 -12.69 15.69
CA ILE A 94 -1.56 -13.56 16.31
C ILE A 94 -2.18 -14.93 16.54
N THR A 95 -1.72 -15.96 15.82
CA THR A 95 -2.39 -17.26 15.74
C THR A 95 -2.40 -18.04 17.05
N SER A 96 -1.45 -17.79 17.96
CA SER A 96 -1.38 -18.38 19.30
C SER A 96 -2.25 -17.67 20.35
N GLY A 97 -2.84 -16.52 20.02
CA GLY A 97 -3.53 -15.65 20.97
C GLY A 97 -4.95 -15.26 20.54
N THR A 98 -5.54 -14.33 21.30
CA THR A 98 -6.85 -13.75 21.01
C THR A 98 -6.77 -12.42 20.26
N TYR A 99 -5.55 -11.96 19.92
CA TYR A 99 -5.37 -10.72 19.19
C TYR A 99 -5.85 -10.88 17.75
N ASN A 100 -6.84 -10.08 17.37
CA ASN A 100 -7.35 -9.97 16.02
C ASN A 100 -7.87 -8.55 15.82
N SER A 101 -7.36 -7.84 14.82
CA SER A 101 -7.78 -6.50 14.46
C SER A 101 -8.00 -6.39 12.96
N VAL A 102 -9.01 -5.66 12.52
CA VAL A 102 -9.24 -5.32 11.12
C VAL A 102 -9.54 -3.84 11.01
N SER A 103 -8.89 -3.16 10.07
CA SER A 103 -9.06 -1.73 9.80
C SER A 103 -9.12 -1.48 8.29
N THR A 104 -9.93 -0.52 7.86
CA THR A 104 -10.13 -0.19 6.45
C THR A 104 -9.55 1.17 6.13
N TYR A 105 -8.85 1.29 5.00
CA TYR A 105 -8.12 2.48 4.59
C TYR A 105 -8.41 2.82 3.13
N GLU A 106 -8.63 4.11 2.87
CA GLU A 106 -8.60 4.66 1.52
C GLU A 106 -7.16 5.04 1.16
N LEU A 107 -6.70 4.56 0.00
CA LEU A 107 -5.35 4.75 -0.49
C LEU A 107 -5.28 5.81 -1.59
N TYR A 108 -4.12 6.45 -1.67
CA TYR A 108 -3.71 7.26 -2.80
C TYR A 108 -2.27 6.94 -3.18
N PHE A 109 -1.93 7.09 -4.45
CA PHE A 109 -0.56 6.97 -4.91
C PHE A 109 0.17 8.31 -4.79
N ASP A 110 1.29 8.35 -4.08
CA ASP A 110 2.16 9.52 -3.98
C ASP A 110 3.20 9.45 -5.09
N TYR A 111 2.97 10.19 -6.18
CA TYR A 111 3.88 10.23 -7.32
C TYR A 111 5.28 10.76 -7.01
N LYS A 112 5.49 11.47 -5.90
CA LYS A 112 6.84 11.94 -5.55
C LYS A 112 7.65 10.84 -4.86
N ALA A 113 7.01 10.13 -3.94
CA ALA A 113 7.64 9.03 -3.21
C ALA A 113 7.55 7.69 -3.96
N GLN A 114 6.70 7.60 -4.99
CA GLN A 114 6.43 6.39 -5.78
C GLN A 114 5.85 5.23 -4.93
N ASP A 115 5.04 5.57 -3.92
CA ASP A 115 4.44 4.62 -2.98
C ASP A 115 2.92 4.82 -2.80
N TRP A 116 2.24 3.79 -2.32
CA TRP A 116 0.84 3.84 -1.91
C TRP A 116 0.74 4.23 -0.44
N LYS A 117 -0.10 5.22 -0.13
CA LYS A 117 -0.30 5.74 1.23
C LYS A 117 -1.78 5.74 1.60
N ALA A 118 -2.08 5.40 2.85
CA ALA A 118 -3.38 5.65 3.43
C ALA A 118 -3.52 7.14 3.83
N LYS A 119 -4.74 7.67 3.78
CA LYS A 119 -5.03 9.09 4.10
C LYS A 119 -5.06 9.42 5.59
N GLU A 120 -4.83 8.44 6.47
CA GLU A 120 -5.19 8.55 7.88
C GLU A 120 -4.06 9.14 8.74
N THR A 121 -2.83 8.65 8.58
CA THR A 121 -1.70 9.07 9.44
C THR A 121 -0.37 9.06 8.70
N TYR A 122 0.67 9.54 9.38
CA TYR A 122 2.06 9.38 8.99
C TYR A 122 2.93 9.24 10.24
N ILE A 123 3.68 8.14 10.30
CA ILE A 123 4.66 7.87 11.34
C ILE A 123 6.05 8.17 10.75
N ASP A 124 6.70 9.23 11.24
CA ASP A 124 8.06 9.58 10.84
C ASP A 124 9.03 8.42 11.05
N ILE A 125 10.04 8.30 10.18
CA ILE A 125 11.17 7.40 10.40
C ILE A 125 12.02 7.99 11.55
N PRO A 126 12.21 7.26 12.66
CA PRO A 126 13.06 7.73 13.75
C PRO A 126 14.51 7.94 13.30
N LYS A 127 15.21 8.93 13.87
CA LYS A 127 16.61 9.21 13.52
C LYS A 127 17.56 8.08 13.91
N ASP A 128 17.17 7.31 14.92
CA ASP A 128 17.89 6.23 15.59
C ASP A 128 17.17 4.88 15.41
N CYS A 129 16.43 4.72 14.29
CA CYS A 129 15.75 3.47 13.99
C CYS A 129 16.73 2.30 13.81
N GLU A 130 16.25 1.10 14.13
CA GLU A 130 16.97 -0.15 13.85
C GLU A 130 16.51 -0.76 12.53
N HIS A 131 17.42 -1.41 11.81
CA HIS A 131 17.02 -2.20 10.65
C HIS A 131 16.39 -3.52 11.08
N TYR A 132 15.25 -3.85 10.48
CA TYR A 132 14.57 -5.11 10.74
C TYR A 132 15.44 -6.30 10.31
N LYS A 133 15.77 -7.16 11.26
CA LYS A 133 16.49 -8.41 11.00
C LYS A 133 15.48 -9.54 10.87
N SER A 134 15.16 -9.90 9.63
CA SER A 134 14.44 -11.14 9.34
C SER A 134 15.28 -12.31 9.86
N ASN A 135 14.83 -12.96 10.93
CA ASN A 135 15.40 -14.24 11.35
C ASN A 135 14.96 -15.26 10.30
N SER A 136 15.92 -15.68 9.48
CA SER A 136 15.77 -16.71 8.45
C SER A 136 15.60 -18.09 9.07
#